data_AF-A0AA39Y6D9-F1
#
_entry.id   AF-A0AA39Y6D9-F1
#
_cell.length_a   1.000
_cell.length_b   1.000
_cell.length_c   1.000
_cell.angle_alpha   90.00
_cell.angle_beta   90.00
_cell.angle_gamma   90.00
#
_symmetry.space_group_name_H-M   'P 1'
#
loop_
_entity.id
_entity.type
_entity.pdbx_description
1 polymer ?
#
loop_
_entity_poly.entity_id
_entity_poly.type
_entity_poly.pdbx_seq_one_letter_code
_entity_poly.pdbx_strand_id
1 'polypeptide(L)'
;MTIPGNAEDNSLMGSGTTSYTWIDDPGGSFLARFATMGFPMAPRPMKPTICVSVHALSGGHFTLPEEQFVSPSEPGARKTVPSLCFLIQHRDQEIGKLTRIVFDLGLRRDTNRYSEPIRRHVETRRPLSTDPDVVASLKAGGLTPDDINYVIYSHVHWDHIGEPRDFPKSTFIVGHGSLAVLAGTSETLRGGHSFFEKDLLNLSRTVELPEPDPDTGGIIRDFFNDGSLCIVDAPGHLPGHINLLARVSNGAGGSKLVYLAGDACHDRRIMNGEKSIGEWQDDMGNTCCIHANRKKAEETIARIKEAEEKGVEVIFAHDMEWEEKNGLSFNHLKYPFSTFSSSTMASNPSSDDLKQRFDTIFDPSTFHEGWSSLSRLSPPFFLASLRLSSVPKTKSHLTPKDQALISLAVDSAATHLYVPGIRTHVSAALKEGATIHEIIEVIELSSTLGIHACNIGVPLLVEVLKEEGRYEEGQEFNEEQEKLKEEFTQKRGYWHVFWEDFLRLDPEFFGAYLEFSSVPWTKEVDGKKQGALSPKMKELVYCAFDAASTHLYVPGLKLHMKNALGYGATPQEIVEVLELATLLSLHTAHVAAPIIEELVREHDAEKAKKE
;
A
#
# COMPACT_ATOMS: atom_id res chain seq x y z
N MET A 1 -59.90 49.56 53.11
CA MET A 1 -59.77 48.32 52.31
C MET A 1 -58.48 48.46 51.49
N THR A 2 -57.26 48.33 52.04
CA THR A 2 -56.54 47.18 52.68
C THR A 2 -55.53 46.47 51.75
N ILE A 3 -54.44 47.20 51.45
CA ILE A 3 -52.98 46.87 51.49
C ILE A 3 -52.54 45.64 52.36
N PRO A 4 -51.25 45.20 52.42
CA PRO A 4 -50.06 45.28 51.51
C PRO A 4 -49.18 43.96 51.48
N GLY A 5 -47.92 44.02 50.98
CA GLY A 5 -46.77 43.17 51.42
C GLY A 5 -45.84 42.70 50.29
N ASN A 6 -44.54 43.09 50.19
CA ASN A 6 -43.33 42.66 50.94
C ASN A 6 -42.91 41.17 50.72
N ALA A 7 -41.65 40.73 50.83
CA ALA A 7 -40.31 41.32 50.67
C ALA A 7 -39.26 40.17 50.77
N GLU A 8 -38.11 40.32 50.08
CA GLU A 8 -36.75 39.78 50.33
C GLU A 8 -36.44 38.47 51.15
N ASP A 9 -35.64 37.62 50.48
CA ASP A 9 -34.33 37.05 50.92
C ASP A 9 -34.19 35.67 51.64
N ASN A 10 -32.95 35.14 51.55
CA ASN A 10 -32.43 33.79 51.70
C ASN A 10 -32.40 33.17 53.12
N SER A 11 -32.47 31.82 53.22
CA SER A 11 -31.26 30.94 53.40
C SER A 11 -31.49 29.56 54.08
N LEU A 12 -30.88 28.53 53.47
CA LEU A 12 -30.14 27.37 54.01
C LEU A 12 -30.66 26.46 55.18
N MET A 13 -30.63 25.14 54.89
CA MET A 13 -30.23 23.94 55.69
C MET A 13 -31.17 22.76 55.36
N GLY A 14 -30.77 21.49 55.14
CA GLY A 14 -29.44 20.86 55.02
C GLY A 14 -29.53 19.31 55.11
N SER A 15 -28.47 18.59 54.67
CA SER A 15 -28.17 17.13 54.84
C SER A 15 -28.85 16.07 53.93
N GLY A 16 -28.08 15.03 53.54
CA GLY A 16 -28.58 13.71 53.09
C GLY A 16 -27.94 13.07 51.84
N THR A 17 -26.99 12.14 52.00
CA THR A 17 -26.38 11.30 50.92
C THR A 17 -27.04 9.89 50.88
N THR A 18 -26.76 8.92 49.98
CA THR A 18 -25.68 8.65 48.99
C THR A 18 -26.24 7.71 47.90
N SER A 19 -25.71 7.58 46.67
CA SER A 19 -24.79 6.48 46.23
C SER A 19 -24.93 6.16 44.72
N TYR A 20 -23.97 5.44 44.12
CA TYR A 20 -23.95 5.00 42.71
C TYR A 20 -24.39 3.53 42.53
N THR A 21 -24.95 3.15 41.38
CA THR A 21 -24.68 1.86 40.68
C THR A 21 -25.30 1.82 39.26
N TRP A 22 -24.71 1.00 38.37
CA TRP A 22 -25.14 0.76 36.98
C TRP A 22 -25.86 -0.58 36.85
N ILE A 23 -26.88 -0.72 35.99
CA ILE A 23 -27.21 -1.95 35.23
C ILE A 23 -27.77 -1.57 33.83
N ASP A 24 -27.33 -2.37 32.86
CA ASP A 24 -27.49 -2.48 31.40
C ASP A 24 -28.80 -2.09 30.66
N ASP A 25 -28.60 -1.87 29.35
CA ASP A 25 -29.56 -1.71 28.23
C ASP A 25 -30.41 -2.99 27.99
N PRO A 26 -31.70 -2.89 27.59
CA PRO A 26 -31.99 -3.15 26.18
C PRO A 26 -33.20 -2.39 25.59
N GLY A 27 -32.93 -1.45 24.69
CA GLY A 27 -33.72 -1.25 23.48
C GLY A 27 -34.74 -0.11 23.44
N GLY A 28 -34.73 0.61 22.31
CA GLY A 28 -35.84 1.47 21.85
C GLY A 28 -35.71 2.98 22.16
N SER A 29 -35.85 3.79 21.10
CA SER A 29 -36.15 5.24 21.13
C SER A 29 -35.04 6.27 21.41
N PHE A 30 -33.74 5.92 21.29
CA PHE A 30 -32.67 6.94 21.35
C PHE A 30 -32.82 8.01 20.24
N LEU A 31 -33.23 7.60 19.03
CA LEU A 31 -33.46 8.48 17.87
C LEU A 31 -34.57 9.52 18.10
N ALA A 32 -35.62 9.20 18.87
CA ALA A 32 -36.73 10.12 19.12
C ALA A 32 -36.34 11.27 20.07
N ARG A 33 -35.37 11.07 20.97
CA ARG A 33 -34.94 12.09 21.93
C ARG A 33 -33.95 13.10 21.34
N PHE A 34 -33.25 12.75 20.27
CA PHE A 34 -32.30 13.65 19.60
C PHE A 34 -32.98 14.74 18.76
N ALA A 35 -34.22 14.52 18.28
CA ALA A 35 -34.92 15.44 17.40
C ALA A 35 -35.52 16.69 18.09
N THR A 36 -35.76 16.64 19.41
CA THR A 36 -36.47 17.69 20.16
C THR A 36 -35.57 18.63 20.97
N MET A 37 -34.25 18.42 20.94
CA MET A 37 -33.29 19.24 21.68
C MET A 37 -32.83 20.44 20.85
N GLY A 38 -33.67 21.49 20.83
CA GLY A 38 -33.33 22.78 20.24
C GLY A 38 -32.14 23.42 20.97
N PHE A 39 -31.00 23.50 20.29
CA PHE A 39 -29.76 24.09 20.79
C PHE A 39 -29.20 25.10 19.77
N PRO A 40 -28.46 26.13 20.22
CA PRO A 40 -28.33 27.38 19.47
C PRO A 40 -27.45 27.28 18.22
N MET A 41 -27.88 27.94 17.14
CA MET A 41 -27.20 28.04 15.82
C MET A 41 -25.84 28.77 15.82
N ALA A 42 -25.35 29.27 16.97
CA ALA A 42 -24.11 30.03 17.03
C ALA A 42 -22.92 29.11 17.37
N PRO A 43 -21.83 29.10 16.59
CA PRO A 43 -20.63 28.38 16.96
C PRO A 43 -20.09 28.95 18.28
N ARG A 44 -19.88 28.08 19.27
CA ARG A 44 -19.04 28.43 20.43
C ARG A 44 -17.64 28.77 19.90
N PRO A 45 -16.93 29.76 20.48
CA PRO A 45 -15.58 30.08 20.03
C PRO A 45 -14.70 28.83 20.10
N MET A 46 -14.09 28.46 18.97
CA MET A 46 -13.27 27.25 18.83
C MET A 46 -12.25 27.17 19.96
N LYS A 47 -12.20 26.04 20.69
CA LYS A 47 -11.10 25.74 21.61
C LYS A 47 -9.87 25.42 20.73
N PRO A 48 -8.86 26.30 20.58
CA PRO A 48 -7.89 26.18 19.47
C PRO A 48 -6.94 24.97 19.55
N THR A 49 -7.03 24.21 20.63
CA THR A 49 -6.14 23.11 21.02
C THR A 49 -6.70 21.71 20.75
N ILE A 50 -8.01 21.57 20.47
CA ILE A 50 -8.63 20.24 20.29
C ILE A 50 -8.50 19.79 18.84
N CYS A 51 -7.91 18.62 18.63
CA CYS A 51 -7.68 18.02 17.32
C CYS A 51 -8.25 16.60 17.26
N VAL A 52 -8.67 16.18 16.07
CA VAL A 52 -8.85 14.76 15.73
C VAL A 52 -7.54 14.18 15.19
N SER A 53 -7.41 12.85 15.20
CA SER A 53 -6.49 12.17 14.28
C SER A 53 -7.26 11.66 13.06
N VAL A 54 -6.59 11.69 11.90
CA VAL A 54 -7.12 11.23 10.61
C VAL A 54 -6.11 10.26 10.03
N HIS A 55 -6.57 9.08 9.63
CA HIS A 55 -5.75 8.04 9.00
C HIS A 55 -6.46 7.59 7.73
N ALA A 56 -5.74 7.51 6.62
CA ALA A 56 -6.30 6.93 5.41
C ALA A 56 -6.48 5.41 5.55
N LEU A 57 -7.49 4.90 4.88
CA LEU A 57 -7.83 3.49 4.72
C LEU A 57 -7.92 3.21 3.22
N SER A 58 -7.47 2.05 2.78
CA SER A 58 -7.70 1.63 1.40
C SER A 58 -9.17 1.25 1.20
N GLY A 59 -9.81 1.88 0.21
CA GLY A 59 -11.09 1.45 -0.35
C GLY A 59 -10.94 0.74 -1.70
N GLY A 60 -9.71 0.37 -2.09
CA GLY A 60 -9.40 -0.23 -3.40
C GLY A 60 -9.15 0.81 -4.51
N HIS A 61 -9.01 0.32 -5.74
CA HIS A 61 -8.59 1.10 -6.92
C HIS A 61 -9.41 0.73 -8.15
N PHE A 62 -9.65 1.68 -9.06
CA PHE A 62 -10.39 1.44 -10.30
C PHE A 62 -9.98 2.41 -11.42
N THR A 63 -10.32 2.10 -12.67
CA THR A 63 -9.82 2.83 -13.84
C THR A 63 -10.87 3.72 -14.49
N LEU A 64 -10.58 5.02 -14.53
CA LEU A 64 -11.37 6.05 -15.18
C LEU A 64 -10.95 6.25 -16.64
N PRO A 65 -11.87 6.28 -17.63
CA PRO A 65 -11.58 6.81 -18.96
C PRO A 65 -11.50 8.35 -18.91
N GLU A 66 -10.36 8.94 -19.24
CA GLU A 66 -10.10 10.38 -19.00
C GLU A 66 -11.14 11.31 -19.64
N GLU A 67 -11.65 10.96 -20.83
CA GLU A 67 -12.67 11.72 -21.56
C GLU A 67 -13.98 11.98 -20.78
N GLN A 68 -14.29 11.16 -19.78
CA GLN A 68 -15.47 11.32 -18.93
C GLN A 68 -15.24 12.25 -17.73
N PHE A 69 -13.99 12.66 -17.47
CA PHE A 69 -13.59 13.41 -16.26
C PHE A 69 -12.81 14.69 -16.57
N VAL A 70 -11.95 14.70 -17.59
CA VAL A 70 -11.12 15.85 -17.98
C VAL A 70 -11.25 16.18 -19.47
N SER A 71 -11.10 17.47 -19.80
CA SER A 71 -11.06 17.95 -21.18
C SER A 71 -9.97 19.03 -21.37
N PRO A 72 -9.19 19.01 -22.46
CA PRO A 72 -9.12 17.94 -23.46
C PRO A 72 -8.41 16.70 -22.90
N SER A 73 -8.85 15.50 -23.28
CA SER A 73 -8.17 14.21 -23.01
C SER A 73 -7.56 13.65 -24.29
N GLU A 74 -6.64 12.70 -24.16
CA GLU A 74 -6.22 11.88 -25.31
C GLU A 74 -7.27 10.79 -25.59
N PRO A 75 -7.60 10.48 -26.86
CA PRO A 75 -8.61 9.47 -27.19
C PRO A 75 -8.28 8.10 -26.60
N GLY A 76 -9.20 7.53 -25.81
CA GLY A 76 -9.00 6.24 -25.16
C GLY A 76 -8.04 6.25 -23.96
N ALA A 77 -7.55 7.42 -23.52
CA ALA A 77 -6.74 7.52 -22.31
C ALA A 77 -7.51 7.07 -21.06
N ARG A 78 -6.80 6.39 -20.16
CA ARG A 78 -7.35 5.78 -18.95
C ARG A 78 -6.38 5.95 -17.78
N LYS A 79 -6.92 6.22 -16.58
CA LYS A 79 -6.13 6.47 -15.35
C LYS A 79 -6.72 5.64 -14.21
N THR A 80 -5.89 4.80 -13.57
CA THR A 80 -6.28 4.04 -12.37
C THR A 80 -6.16 4.94 -11.15
N VAL A 81 -7.23 5.12 -10.38
CA VAL A 81 -7.29 5.99 -9.20
C VAL A 81 -7.70 5.18 -7.96
N PRO A 82 -7.34 5.65 -6.75
CA PRO A 82 -7.87 5.07 -5.51
C PRO A 82 -9.34 5.42 -5.30
N SER A 83 -9.98 4.70 -4.39
CA SER A 83 -11.10 5.21 -3.60
C SER A 83 -10.64 5.37 -2.15
N LEU A 84 -10.18 6.58 -1.79
CA LEU A 84 -9.63 6.87 -0.47
C LEU A 84 -10.73 6.97 0.58
N CYS A 85 -10.60 6.18 1.65
CA CYS A 85 -11.47 6.21 2.83
C CYS A 85 -10.66 6.72 4.03
N PHE A 86 -11.30 7.20 5.10
CA PHE A 86 -10.58 7.76 6.25
C PHE A 86 -11.15 7.35 7.61
N LEU A 87 -10.29 6.82 8.49
CA LEU A 87 -10.57 6.68 9.92
C LEU A 87 -10.25 7.97 10.66
N ILE A 88 -11.29 8.61 11.20
CA ILE A 88 -11.19 9.80 12.05
C ILE A 88 -11.43 9.38 13.50
N GLN A 89 -10.56 9.81 14.41
CA GLN A 89 -10.70 9.53 15.83
C GLN A 89 -10.67 10.81 16.66
N HIS A 90 -11.64 10.92 17.57
CA HIS A 90 -11.77 12.02 18.52
C HIS A 90 -11.80 11.45 19.94
N ARG A 91 -11.05 12.05 20.86
CA ARG A 91 -11.19 11.78 22.29
C ARG A 91 -11.68 13.03 22.99
N ASP A 92 -12.90 12.93 23.52
CA ASP A 92 -13.48 13.96 24.37
C ASP A 92 -12.57 14.19 25.59
N GLN A 93 -12.20 15.45 25.84
CA GLN A 93 -11.26 15.83 26.90
C GLN A 93 -11.91 15.95 28.27
N GLU A 94 -13.24 16.08 28.35
CA GLU A 94 -14.00 16.29 29.59
C GLU A 94 -14.50 14.95 30.15
N ILE A 95 -14.94 14.03 29.30
CA ILE A 95 -15.44 12.68 29.70
C ILE A 95 -14.55 11.52 29.22
N GLY A 96 -13.46 11.78 28.50
CA GLY A 96 -12.50 10.75 28.06
C GLY A 96 -13.01 9.81 26.96
N LYS A 97 -14.24 9.98 26.47
CA LYS A 97 -14.89 9.10 25.49
C LYS A 97 -14.16 9.15 24.14
N LEU A 98 -13.76 7.99 23.64
CA LEU A 98 -13.24 7.83 22.28
C LEU A 98 -14.42 7.63 21.30
N THR A 99 -14.46 8.44 20.25
CA THR A 99 -15.36 8.28 19.11
C THR A 99 -14.54 7.97 17.87
N ARG A 100 -14.94 6.94 17.11
CA ARG A 100 -14.37 6.58 15.81
C ARG A 100 -15.39 6.75 14.71
N ILE A 101 -14.97 7.42 13.64
CA ILE A 101 -15.77 7.69 12.45
C ILE A 101 -14.99 7.14 11.25
N VAL A 102 -15.68 6.47 10.33
CA VAL A 102 -15.15 6.16 9.01
C VAL A 102 -15.83 7.09 8.00
N PHE A 103 -15.04 7.81 7.20
CA PHE A 103 -15.49 8.61 6.07
C PHE A 103 -15.26 7.83 4.79
N ASP A 104 -16.36 7.49 4.11
CA ASP A 104 -16.49 6.55 3.00
C ASP A 104 -16.01 5.11 3.27
N LEU A 105 -16.59 4.14 2.53
CA LEU A 105 -16.28 2.71 2.63
C LEU A 105 -15.63 2.13 1.36
N GLY A 106 -15.50 2.93 0.29
CA GLY A 106 -14.79 2.58 -0.93
C GLY A 106 -15.53 1.56 -1.79
N LEU A 107 -14.77 0.76 -2.55
CA LEU A 107 -15.30 -0.29 -3.40
C LEU A 107 -15.80 -1.47 -2.56
N ARG A 108 -16.96 -2.04 -2.92
CA ARG A 108 -17.49 -3.27 -2.32
C ARG A 108 -16.55 -4.44 -2.61
N ARG A 109 -16.01 -5.05 -1.54
CA ARG A 109 -15.12 -6.23 -1.54
C ARG A 109 -15.48 -7.30 -2.58
N ASP A 110 -16.76 -7.67 -2.65
CA ASP A 110 -17.30 -8.52 -3.71
C ASP A 110 -18.21 -7.72 -4.65
N THR A 111 -17.70 -7.44 -5.86
CA THR A 111 -18.41 -6.67 -6.89
C THR A 111 -19.65 -7.38 -7.42
N ASN A 112 -19.79 -8.70 -7.22
CA ASN A 112 -21.00 -9.43 -7.62
C ASN A 112 -22.23 -9.04 -6.79
N ARG A 113 -22.02 -8.46 -5.60
CA ARG A 113 -23.09 -8.03 -4.69
C ARG A 113 -23.64 -6.66 -5.00
N TYR A 114 -23.09 -5.93 -5.97
CA TYR A 114 -23.75 -4.75 -6.53
C TYR A 114 -24.98 -5.16 -7.36
N SER A 115 -25.95 -4.26 -7.47
CA SER A 115 -27.05 -4.40 -8.44
C SER A 115 -26.55 -4.55 -9.88
N GLU A 116 -27.31 -5.26 -10.71
CA GLU A 116 -26.94 -5.58 -12.11
C GLU A 116 -26.51 -4.35 -12.96
N PRO A 117 -27.17 -3.16 -12.89
CA PRO A 117 -26.71 -1.99 -13.61
C PRO A 117 -25.33 -1.48 -13.15
N ILE A 118 -25.08 -1.48 -11.83
CA ILE A 118 -23.78 -1.11 -11.26
C ILE A 118 -22.72 -2.13 -11.68
N ARG A 119 -23.02 -3.44 -11.66
CA ARG A 119 -22.09 -4.49 -12.13
C ARG A 119 -21.62 -4.23 -13.57
N ARG A 120 -22.52 -3.86 -14.48
CA ARG A 120 -22.16 -3.49 -15.87
C ARG A 120 -21.30 -2.23 -15.92
N HIS A 121 -21.59 -1.23 -15.09
CA HIS A 121 -20.75 -0.03 -14.99
C HIS A 121 -19.33 -0.37 -14.51
N VAL A 122 -19.20 -1.17 -13.46
CA VAL A 122 -17.94 -1.65 -12.87
C VAL A 122 -17.04 -2.33 -13.91
N GLU A 123 -17.60 -3.13 -14.82
CA GLU A 123 -16.81 -3.76 -15.91
C GLU A 123 -16.14 -2.73 -16.84
N THR A 124 -16.75 -1.55 -17.05
CA THR A 124 -16.14 -0.46 -17.83
C THR A 124 -14.98 0.23 -17.11
N ARG A 125 -14.77 -0.07 -15.82
CA ARG A 125 -13.79 0.56 -14.93
C ARG A 125 -12.58 -0.32 -14.61
N ARG A 126 -12.31 -1.35 -15.43
CA ARG A 126 -11.13 -2.21 -15.28
C ARG A 126 -9.83 -1.57 -15.81
N PRO A 127 -8.64 -1.94 -15.27
CA PRO A 127 -8.41 -2.79 -14.09
C PRO A 127 -8.97 -2.18 -12.80
N LEU A 128 -9.33 -3.05 -11.85
CA LEU A 128 -9.95 -2.70 -10.57
C LEU A 128 -9.49 -3.68 -9.49
N SER A 129 -9.24 -3.18 -8.29
CA SER A 129 -8.94 -3.94 -7.07
C SER A 129 -9.91 -3.58 -5.96
N THR A 130 -10.34 -4.60 -5.20
CA THR A 130 -11.17 -4.45 -3.99
C THR A 130 -10.47 -5.01 -2.74
N ASP A 131 -9.18 -5.33 -2.84
CA ASP A 131 -8.35 -5.82 -1.74
C ASP A 131 -7.07 -4.96 -1.62
N PRO A 132 -6.73 -4.45 -0.41
CA PRO A 132 -7.57 -4.45 0.78
C PRO A 132 -8.74 -3.47 0.66
N ASP A 133 -9.88 -3.90 1.21
CA ASP A 133 -11.05 -3.04 1.44
C ASP A 133 -10.94 -2.28 2.78
N VAL A 134 -11.96 -1.48 3.08
CA VAL A 134 -12.02 -0.69 4.31
C VAL A 134 -11.97 -1.56 5.58
N VAL A 135 -12.52 -2.78 5.54
CA VAL A 135 -12.53 -3.71 6.68
C VAL A 135 -11.15 -4.32 6.90
N ALA A 136 -10.47 -4.75 5.83
CA ALA A 136 -9.08 -5.19 5.88
C ALA A 136 -8.14 -4.07 6.34
N SER A 137 -8.38 -2.84 5.89
CA SER A 137 -7.63 -1.64 6.31
C SER A 137 -7.80 -1.34 7.80
N LEU A 138 -9.03 -1.37 8.32
CA LEU A 138 -9.30 -1.23 9.77
C LEU A 138 -8.61 -2.34 10.58
N LYS A 139 -8.64 -3.58 10.10
CA LYS A 139 -7.97 -4.73 10.73
C LYS A 139 -6.44 -4.57 10.73
N ALA A 140 -5.86 -4.00 9.68
CA ALA A 140 -4.46 -3.62 9.61
C ALA A 140 -4.10 -2.43 10.54
N GLY A 141 -5.10 -1.72 11.07
CA GLY A 141 -5.02 -0.77 12.18
C GLY A 141 -5.45 -1.35 13.54
N GLY A 142 -5.68 -2.67 13.64
CA GLY A 142 -6.03 -3.36 14.89
C GLY A 142 -7.47 -3.12 15.37
N LEU A 143 -8.34 -2.66 14.47
CA LEU A 143 -9.74 -2.36 14.72
C LEU A 143 -10.66 -3.33 13.97
N THR A 144 -11.90 -3.42 14.43
CA THR A 144 -12.99 -4.13 13.76
C THR A 144 -14.09 -3.16 13.32
N PRO A 145 -15.01 -3.52 12.43
CA PRO A 145 -16.19 -2.69 12.15
C PRO A 145 -17.03 -2.36 13.40
N ASP A 146 -17.02 -3.24 14.40
CA ASP A 146 -17.69 -3.04 15.69
C ASP A 146 -17.06 -1.92 16.55
N ASP A 147 -15.82 -1.52 16.26
CA ASP A 147 -15.12 -0.40 16.91
C ASP A 147 -15.54 0.99 16.40
N ILE A 148 -16.33 1.03 15.31
CA ILE A 148 -16.69 2.23 14.57
C ILE A 148 -18.08 2.72 14.99
N ASN A 149 -18.16 3.94 15.51
CA ASN A 149 -19.42 4.51 16.01
C ASN A 149 -20.27 5.08 14.86
N TYR A 150 -19.61 5.71 13.88
CA TYR A 150 -20.28 6.35 12.76
C TYR A 150 -19.61 6.00 11.43
N VAL A 151 -20.42 5.82 10.39
CA VAL A 151 -19.96 5.86 8.99
C VAL A 151 -20.59 7.09 8.37
N ILE A 152 -19.78 8.01 7.87
CA ILE A 152 -20.23 9.19 7.12
C ILE A 152 -19.89 8.91 5.66
N TYR A 153 -20.88 8.98 4.77
CA TYR A 153 -20.58 9.02 3.33
C TYR A 153 -20.36 10.46 2.89
N SER A 154 -19.33 10.71 2.09
CA SER A 154 -19.26 11.94 1.30
C SER A 154 -20.48 12.01 0.39
N HIS A 155 -20.84 10.89 -0.24
CA HIS A 155 -22.05 10.73 -1.04
C HIS A 155 -22.34 9.25 -1.34
N VAL A 156 -23.52 8.96 -1.88
CA VAL A 156 -24.06 7.59 -2.05
C VAL A 156 -23.78 6.97 -3.44
N HIS A 157 -22.54 7.00 -3.92
CA HIS A 157 -22.15 6.42 -5.22
C HIS A 157 -21.36 5.10 -5.09
N TRP A 158 -21.37 4.28 -6.16
CA TRP A 158 -21.03 2.85 -6.08
C TRP A 158 -19.61 2.56 -5.59
N ASP A 159 -18.68 3.45 -5.90
CA ASP A 159 -17.25 3.41 -5.56
C ASP A 159 -16.93 3.92 -4.14
N HIS A 160 -17.87 4.53 -3.43
CA HIS A 160 -17.68 5.02 -2.05
C HIS A 160 -18.49 4.25 -0.99
N ILE A 161 -19.51 3.50 -1.40
CA ILE A 161 -20.49 2.88 -0.49
C ILE A 161 -20.03 1.56 0.16
N GLY A 162 -19.03 0.87 -0.39
CA GLY A 162 -18.47 -0.35 0.15
C GLY A 162 -19.51 -1.42 0.51
N GLU A 163 -19.42 -1.94 1.75
CA GLU A 163 -20.35 -2.94 2.29
C GLU A 163 -20.95 -2.49 3.64
N PRO A 164 -22.09 -1.77 3.66
CA PRO A 164 -22.72 -1.26 4.88
C PRO A 164 -23.16 -2.34 5.89
N ARG A 165 -23.29 -3.59 5.43
CA ARG A 165 -23.67 -4.75 6.26
C ARG A 165 -22.55 -5.21 7.18
N ASP A 166 -21.29 -4.89 6.85
CA ASP A 166 -20.14 -5.27 7.67
C ASP A 166 -20.03 -4.39 8.93
N PHE A 167 -20.73 -3.26 9.00
CA PHE A 167 -20.75 -2.30 10.11
C PHE A 167 -22.08 -2.32 10.87
N PRO A 168 -22.47 -3.40 11.58
CA PRO A 168 -23.83 -3.55 12.13
C PRO A 168 -24.16 -2.57 13.27
N LYS A 169 -23.15 -2.11 14.02
CA LYS A 169 -23.30 -1.22 15.19
C LYS A 169 -23.22 0.27 14.86
N SER A 170 -22.67 0.62 13.70
CA SER A 170 -22.42 2.02 13.33
C SER A 170 -23.72 2.73 12.92
N THR A 171 -23.83 4.01 13.27
CA THR A 171 -24.84 4.92 12.74
C THR A 171 -24.32 5.54 11.44
N PHE A 172 -25.12 5.46 10.38
CA PHE A 172 -24.78 6.01 9.07
C PHE A 172 -25.23 7.47 8.98
N ILE A 173 -24.43 8.32 8.34
CA ILE A 173 -24.72 9.74 8.14
C ILE A 173 -24.51 10.08 6.68
N VAL A 174 -25.47 10.79 6.09
CA VAL A 174 -25.47 11.21 4.69
C VAL A 174 -25.89 12.65 4.55
N GLY A 175 -25.41 13.35 3.52
CA GLY A 175 -25.82 14.74 3.24
C GLY A 175 -27.25 14.83 2.69
N HIS A 176 -27.84 16.03 2.82
CA HIS A 176 -29.22 16.32 2.44
C HIS A 176 -29.54 15.99 0.98
N GLY A 177 -30.51 15.10 0.76
CA GLY A 177 -30.94 14.64 -0.57
C GLY A 177 -30.38 13.27 -0.96
N SER A 178 -29.45 12.70 -0.19
CA SER A 178 -28.92 11.35 -0.42
C SER A 178 -30.01 10.28 -0.33
N LEU A 179 -30.96 10.41 0.60
CA LEU A 179 -32.06 9.45 0.71
C LEU A 179 -33.04 9.56 -0.47
N ALA A 180 -33.23 10.76 -1.01
CA ALA A 180 -34.03 10.97 -2.22
C ALA A 180 -33.34 10.38 -3.48
N VAL A 181 -32.01 10.39 -3.53
CA VAL A 181 -31.21 9.71 -4.56
C VAL A 181 -31.38 8.20 -4.45
N LEU A 182 -31.18 7.60 -3.27
CA LEU A 182 -31.39 6.16 -3.05
C LEU A 182 -32.84 5.72 -3.33
N ALA A 183 -33.83 6.56 -3.02
CA ALA A 183 -35.24 6.28 -3.28
C ALA A 183 -35.62 6.36 -4.77
N GLY A 184 -34.76 6.90 -5.63
CA GLY A 184 -35.05 7.15 -7.06
C GLY A 184 -36.00 8.34 -7.30
N THR A 185 -36.08 9.27 -6.34
CA THR A 185 -36.99 10.43 -6.37
C THR A 185 -36.26 11.77 -6.58
N SER A 186 -34.96 11.74 -6.87
CA SER A 186 -34.16 12.94 -7.13
C SER A 186 -34.33 13.41 -8.58
N GLU A 187 -34.78 14.65 -8.79
CA GLU A 187 -35.01 15.25 -10.10
C GLU A 187 -33.73 15.73 -10.81
N THR A 188 -32.59 15.73 -10.12
CA THR A 188 -31.37 16.45 -10.55
C THR A 188 -30.28 15.57 -11.18
N LEU A 189 -30.54 14.26 -11.34
CA LEU A 189 -29.56 13.31 -11.90
C LEU A 189 -29.45 13.46 -13.43
N ARG A 190 -28.23 13.28 -13.97
CA ARG A 190 -27.94 13.37 -15.42
C ARG A 190 -27.13 12.17 -15.89
N GLY A 191 -27.56 11.56 -17.00
CA GLY A 191 -26.84 10.47 -17.67
C GLY A 191 -27.13 9.07 -17.11
N GLY A 192 -26.79 8.05 -17.90
CA GLY A 192 -27.08 6.64 -17.62
C GLY A 192 -26.06 5.91 -16.74
N HIS A 193 -25.14 6.63 -16.09
CA HIS A 193 -24.08 6.06 -15.24
C HIS A 193 -24.40 6.08 -13.74
N SER A 194 -25.40 6.85 -13.31
CA SER A 194 -25.79 6.97 -11.90
C SER A 194 -26.87 5.94 -11.51
N PHE A 195 -26.44 4.81 -10.96
CA PHE A 195 -27.33 3.75 -10.43
C PHE A 195 -27.23 3.64 -8.91
N PHE A 196 -28.37 3.51 -8.23
CA PHE A 196 -28.45 3.56 -6.77
C PHE A 196 -29.24 2.38 -6.20
N GLU A 197 -28.76 1.83 -5.07
CA GLU A 197 -29.36 0.69 -4.38
C GLU A 197 -30.33 1.20 -3.30
N LYS A 198 -31.64 1.11 -3.53
CA LYS A 198 -32.67 1.63 -2.62
C LYS A 198 -32.62 1.05 -1.20
N ASP A 199 -32.12 -0.18 -1.07
CA ASP A 199 -31.97 -0.93 0.17
C ASP A 199 -30.53 -0.90 0.74
N LEU A 200 -29.65 -0.04 0.20
CA LEU A 200 -28.26 0.12 0.67
C LEU A 200 -28.16 0.39 2.17
N LEU A 201 -29.03 1.28 2.66
CA LEU A 201 -28.99 1.80 4.02
C LEU A 201 -30.21 1.38 4.82
N ASN A 202 -29.96 0.87 6.03
CA ASN A 202 -31.04 0.67 6.99
C ASN A 202 -31.40 2.04 7.62
N LEU A 203 -32.59 2.55 7.27
CA LEU A 203 -33.11 3.82 7.76
C LEU A 203 -33.23 3.89 9.29
N SER A 204 -33.37 2.76 10.00
CA SER A 204 -33.44 2.73 11.47
C SER A 204 -32.13 3.10 12.18
N ARG A 205 -31.04 3.28 11.42
CA ARG A 205 -29.70 3.63 11.91
C ARG A 205 -28.99 4.61 10.96
N THR A 206 -29.76 5.34 10.15
CA THR A 206 -29.25 6.33 9.18
C THR A 206 -29.80 7.71 9.54
N VAL A 207 -28.95 8.72 9.48
CA VAL A 207 -29.29 10.13 9.71
C VAL A 207 -28.95 10.91 8.44
N GLU A 208 -29.97 11.48 7.81
CA GLU A 208 -29.75 12.49 6.78
C GLU A 208 -29.56 13.86 7.45
N LEU A 209 -28.55 14.60 7.01
CA LEU A 209 -28.27 15.95 7.50
C LEU A 209 -29.35 16.95 7.02
N PRO A 210 -29.58 18.05 7.76
CA PRO A 210 -30.50 19.10 7.32
C PRO A 210 -30.00 19.76 6.03
N GLU A 211 -30.92 20.45 5.35
CA GLU A 211 -30.57 21.30 4.20
C GLU A 211 -29.48 22.32 4.61
N PRO A 212 -28.41 22.49 3.80
CA PRO A 212 -27.36 23.45 4.10
C PRO A 212 -27.88 24.88 4.15
N ASP A 213 -27.52 25.61 5.21
CA ASP A 213 -27.79 27.04 5.34
C ASP A 213 -26.76 27.83 4.50
N PRO A 214 -27.17 28.65 3.51
CA PRO A 214 -26.25 29.46 2.72
C PRO A 214 -25.39 30.44 3.55
N ASP A 215 -25.91 30.90 4.70
CA ASP A 215 -25.27 31.94 5.51
C ASP A 215 -24.13 31.39 6.40
N THR A 216 -23.98 30.07 6.56
CA THR A 216 -22.91 29.45 7.38
C THR A 216 -21.57 29.30 6.64
N GLY A 217 -21.46 29.83 5.42
CA GLY A 217 -20.29 29.60 4.56
C GLY A 217 -20.16 28.15 4.09
N GLY A 218 -21.26 27.39 4.13
CA GLY A 218 -21.32 25.97 3.76
C GLY A 218 -21.01 25.00 4.91
N ILE A 219 -20.72 25.46 6.14
CA ILE A 219 -20.60 24.53 7.28
C ILE A 219 -21.99 24.07 7.69
N ILE A 220 -22.31 22.80 7.45
CA ILE A 220 -23.58 22.19 7.85
C ILE A 220 -23.58 21.93 9.37
N ARG A 221 -22.46 21.43 9.90
CA ARG A 221 -22.38 21.00 11.30
C ARG A 221 -20.94 20.89 11.81
N ASP A 222 -20.65 21.45 12.97
CA ASP A 222 -19.55 21.00 13.82
C ASP A 222 -19.97 19.70 14.52
N PHE A 223 -19.26 18.60 14.26
CA PHE A 223 -19.68 17.28 14.70
C PHE A 223 -19.56 17.10 16.22
N PHE A 224 -18.52 17.69 16.82
CA PHE A 224 -18.22 17.58 18.25
C PHE A 224 -18.58 18.85 19.05
N ASN A 225 -18.92 19.95 18.35
CA ASN A 225 -19.15 21.29 18.92
C ASN A 225 -17.90 21.90 19.59
N ASP A 226 -16.72 21.55 19.09
CA ASP A 226 -15.42 22.01 19.60
C ASP A 226 -14.49 22.57 18.51
N GLY A 227 -14.90 22.55 17.24
CA GLY A 227 -14.13 23.03 16.10
C GLY A 227 -13.06 22.06 15.59
N SER A 228 -13.08 20.78 16.01
CA SER A 228 -12.11 19.76 15.58
C SER A 228 -12.53 19.00 14.31
N LEU A 229 -13.82 18.89 14.02
CA LEU A 229 -14.35 18.26 12.80
C LEU A 229 -15.66 18.92 12.35
N CYS A 230 -15.64 19.58 11.20
CA CYS A 230 -16.82 20.20 10.58
C CYS A 230 -17.24 19.45 9.32
N ILE A 231 -18.54 19.19 9.17
CA ILE A 231 -19.16 18.72 7.93
C ILE A 231 -19.52 19.95 7.08
N VAL A 232 -19.13 19.90 5.80
CA VAL A 232 -19.22 21.02 4.86
C VAL A 232 -20.00 20.61 3.61
N ASP A 233 -20.92 21.45 3.17
CA ASP A 233 -21.69 21.28 1.94
C ASP A 233 -20.79 21.44 0.70
N ALA A 234 -20.84 20.45 -0.20
CA ALA A 234 -19.98 20.37 -1.38
C ALA A 234 -20.82 20.05 -2.64
N PRO A 235 -21.74 20.93 -3.04
CA PRO A 235 -22.73 20.65 -4.08
C PRO A 235 -22.09 20.67 -5.47
N GLY A 236 -22.64 19.86 -6.36
CA GLY A 236 -22.26 19.83 -7.78
C GLY A 236 -22.11 18.42 -8.31
N HIS A 237 -21.39 17.55 -7.59
CA HIS A 237 -21.21 16.15 -7.97
C HIS A 237 -22.51 15.36 -7.91
N LEU A 238 -23.03 15.11 -6.70
CA LEU A 238 -24.32 14.45 -6.48
C LEU A 238 -25.12 15.17 -5.37
N PRO A 239 -26.46 15.02 -5.34
CA PRO A 239 -27.28 15.54 -4.23
C PRO A 239 -26.86 14.90 -2.90
N GLY A 240 -26.69 15.72 -1.88
CA GLY A 240 -26.17 15.28 -0.58
C GLY A 240 -24.67 15.07 -0.53
N HIS A 241 -23.89 15.51 -1.53
CA HIS A 241 -22.44 15.47 -1.49
C HIS A 241 -21.85 16.41 -0.42
N ILE A 242 -21.12 15.85 0.54
CA ILE A 242 -20.53 16.53 1.70
C ILE A 242 -19.05 16.21 1.86
N ASN A 243 -18.31 17.19 2.41
CA ASN A 243 -16.89 17.13 2.70
C ASN A 243 -16.63 17.29 4.20
N LEU A 244 -15.43 16.93 4.66
CA LEU A 244 -15.03 17.09 6.06
C LEU A 244 -13.82 18.02 6.21
N LEU A 245 -13.95 19.07 7.02
CA LEU A 245 -12.85 19.92 7.48
C LEU A 245 -12.41 19.46 8.88
N ALA A 246 -11.25 18.81 8.96
CA ALA A 246 -10.67 18.28 10.19
C ALA A 246 -9.49 19.13 10.68
N ARG A 247 -9.43 19.38 11.99
CA ARG A 247 -8.26 19.96 12.66
C ARG A 247 -7.40 18.85 13.22
N VAL A 248 -6.15 18.77 12.76
CA VAL A 248 -5.21 17.69 13.08
C VAL A 248 -3.97 18.27 13.76
N SER A 249 -3.46 17.60 14.79
CA SER A 249 -2.24 18.04 15.49
C SER A 249 -1.01 17.90 14.57
N ASN A 250 -0.08 18.85 14.66
CA ASN A 250 1.21 18.79 13.93
C ASN A 250 2.39 18.32 14.80
N GLY A 251 2.13 17.83 16.01
CA GLY A 251 3.14 17.31 16.95
C GLY A 251 3.95 18.38 17.70
N ALA A 252 4.19 19.54 17.10
CA ALA A 252 4.97 20.64 17.69
C ALA A 252 4.13 21.61 18.55
N GLY A 253 2.99 21.17 19.07
CA GLY A 253 2.04 22.00 19.82
C GLY A 253 1.12 22.88 18.96
N GLY A 254 1.18 22.76 17.62
CA GLY A 254 0.27 23.42 16.69
C GLY A 254 -0.78 22.47 16.09
N SER A 255 -1.64 23.02 15.24
CA SER A 255 -2.58 22.25 14.42
C SER A 255 -2.50 22.67 12.95
N LYS A 256 -2.85 21.75 12.05
CA LYS A 256 -3.15 22.01 10.63
C LYS A 256 -4.62 21.71 10.34
N LEU A 257 -5.13 22.26 9.25
CA LEU A 257 -6.44 21.91 8.71
C LEU A 257 -6.26 20.93 7.54
N VAL A 258 -7.07 19.88 7.54
CA VAL A 258 -7.15 18.88 6.47
C VAL A 258 -8.59 18.86 5.97
N TYR A 259 -8.79 18.88 4.66
CA TYR A 259 -10.09 18.94 4.01
C TYR A 259 -10.28 17.73 3.10
N LEU A 260 -11.09 16.79 3.58
CA LEU A 260 -11.45 15.55 2.87
C LEU A 260 -12.58 15.89 1.91
N ALA A 261 -12.27 15.92 0.62
CA ALA A 261 -13.02 16.66 -0.41
C ALA A 261 -13.95 15.79 -1.28
N GLY A 262 -14.04 14.48 -1.00
CA GLY A 262 -14.87 13.55 -1.76
C GLY A 262 -14.60 13.62 -3.26
N ASP A 263 -15.68 13.57 -4.05
CA ASP A 263 -15.70 13.73 -5.50
C ASP A 263 -16.08 15.16 -5.92
N ALA A 264 -15.77 16.14 -5.07
CA ALA A 264 -15.86 17.56 -5.46
C ALA A 264 -14.96 17.87 -6.67
N CYS A 265 -13.85 17.12 -6.83
CA CYS A 265 -13.01 17.10 -8.02
C CYS A 265 -12.43 15.70 -8.23
N HIS A 266 -12.33 15.23 -9.48
CA HIS A 266 -11.83 13.89 -9.81
C HIS A 266 -10.38 13.89 -10.31
N ASP A 267 -9.81 15.06 -10.65
CA ASP A 267 -8.43 15.19 -11.11
C ASP A 267 -7.86 16.58 -10.77
N ARG A 268 -6.67 16.62 -10.13
CA ARG A 268 -6.05 17.88 -9.66
C ARG A 268 -5.79 18.88 -10.79
N ARG A 269 -5.59 18.42 -12.03
CA ARG A 269 -5.42 19.28 -13.21
C ARG A 269 -6.63 20.19 -13.46
N ILE A 270 -7.83 19.79 -13.04
CA ILE A 270 -9.04 20.63 -13.12
C ILE A 270 -8.95 21.78 -12.10
N MET A 271 -8.59 21.49 -10.85
CA MET A 271 -8.45 22.51 -9.80
C MET A 271 -7.30 23.48 -10.10
N ASN A 272 -6.20 22.99 -10.67
CA ASN A 272 -5.07 23.82 -11.09
C ASN A 272 -5.43 24.75 -12.27
N GLY A 273 -6.42 24.38 -13.09
CA GLY A 273 -6.82 25.10 -14.31
C GLY A 273 -6.09 24.62 -15.57
N GLU A 274 -5.42 23.48 -15.51
CA GLU A 274 -4.73 22.82 -16.63
C GLU A 274 -5.70 22.04 -17.54
N LYS A 275 -6.84 21.61 -16.99
CA LYS A 275 -7.93 20.91 -17.67
C LYS A 275 -9.28 21.51 -17.26
N SER A 276 -10.30 21.29 -18.08
CA SER A 276 -11.71 21.51 -17.73
C SER A 276 -12.37 20.19 -17.33
N ILE A 277 -13.56 20.26 -16.72
CA ILE A 277 -14.41 19.08 -16.49
C ILE A 277 -14.79 18.44 -17.83
N GLY A 278 -14.70 17.12 -17.90
CA GLY A 278 -15.09 16.31 -19.06
C GLY A 278 -16.60 16.28 -19.30
N GLU A 279 -16.98 16.27 -20.57
CA GLU A 279 -18.35 16.06 -21.05
C GLU A 279 -18.31 15.12 -22.26
N TRP A 280 -19.22 14.15 -22.31
CA TRP A 280 -19.32 13.15 -23.39
C TRP A 280 -20.77 13.01 -23.86
N GLN A 281 -21.01 12.26 -24.94
CA GLN A 281 -22.37 11.92 -25.38
C GLN A 281 -22.72 10.49 -24.99
N ASP A 282 -23.96 10.26 -24.52
CA ASP A 282 -24.50 8.91 -24.37
C ASP A 282 -24.98 8.32 -25.71
N ASP A 283 -25.41 7.06 -25.71
CA ASP A 283 -25.93 6.36 -26.90
C ASP A 283 -27.19 7.02 -27.51
N MET A 284 -27.81 7.98 -26.81
CA MET A 284 -28.97 8.75 -27.25
C MET A 284 -28.59 10.18 -27.70
N GLY A 285 -27.30 10.53 -27.67
CA GLY A 285 -26.77 11.84 -28.05
C GLY A 285 -26.89 12.93 -26.98
N ASN A 286 -27.26 12.59 -25.74
CA ASN A 286 -27.35 13.56 -24.65
C ASN A 286 -25.94 13.86 -24.11
N THR A 287 -25.67 15.14 -23.82
CA THR A 287 -24.44 15.53 -23.12
C THR A 287 -24.47 15.07 -21.66
N CYS A 288 -23.59 14.14 -21.34
CA CYS A 288 -23.33 13.64 -19.99
C CYS A 288 -22.14 14.36 -19.35
N CYS A 289 -22.15 14.43 -18.02
CA CYS A 289 -21.08 14.91 -17.18
C CYS A 289 -21.03 14.03 -15.92
N ILE A 290 -19.86 13.89 -15.30
CA ILE A 290 -19.75 13.17 -14.01
C ILE A 290 -20.41 13.94 -12.85
N HIS A 291 -20.52 15.27 -12.97
CA HIS A 291 -21.18 16.13 -12.00
C HIS A 291 -22.64 16.42 -12.43
N ALA A 292 -23.60 16.08 -11.58
CA ALA A 292 -25.04 16.34 -11.78
C ALA A 292 -25.34 17.83 -12.04
N ASN A 293 -24.57 18.73 -11.43
CA ASN A 293 -24.56 20.16 -11.72
C ASN A 293 -23.13 20.68 -11.85
N ARG A 294 -22.59 20.62 -13.07
CA ARG A 294 -21.26 21.12 -13.44
C ARG A 294 -20.94 22.52 -12.92
N LYS A 295 -21.84 23.50 -13.08
CA LYS A 295 -21.59 24.88 -12.63
C LYS A 295 -21.39 24.97 -11.12
N LYS A 296 -22.22 24.26 -10.33
CA LYS A 296 -22.04 24.17 -8.88
C LYS A 296 -20.75 23.41 -8.51
N ALA A 297 -20.35 22.41 -9.29
CA ALA A 297 -19.07 21.73 -9.08
C ALA A 297 -17.89 22.68 -9.31
N GLU A 298 -17.88 23.46 -10.38
CA GLU A 298 -16.87 24.50 -10.65
C GLU A 298 -16.82 25.55 -9.52
N GLU A 299 -17.97 26.01 -9.01
CA GLU A 299 -18.07 26.89 -7.84
C GLU A 299 -17.55 26.24 -6.53
N THR A 300 -17.73 24.93 -6.36
CA THR A 300 -17.19 24.18 -5.22
C THR A 300 -15.68 23.96 -5.34
N ILE A 301 -15.17 23.61 -6.51
CA ILE A 301 -13.73 23.48 -6.80
C ILE A 301 -13.00 24.81 -6.54
N ALA A 302 -13.58 25.93 -6.95
CA ALA A 302 -13.01 27.26 -6.69
C ALA A 302 -12.89 27.57 -5.19
N ARG A 303 -13.92 27.25 -4.38
CA ARG A 303 -13.88 27.42 -2.92
C ARG A 303 -12.83 26.51 -2.25
N ILE A 304 -12.69 25.28 -2.73
CA ILE A 304 -11.69 24.32 -2.24
C ILE A 304 -10.27 24.79 -2.57
N LYS A 305 -10.04 25.31 -3.79
CA LYS A 305 -8.77 25.92 -4.18
C LYS A 305 -8.40 27.11 -3.30
N GLU A 306 -9.35 28.00 -3.02
CA GLU A 306 -9.14 29.14 -2.12
C GLU A 306 -8.77 28.70 -0.68
N ALA A 307 -9.28 27.54 -0.23
CA ALA A 307 -8.87 26.95 1.05
C ALA A 307 -7.44 26.38 0.98
N GLU A 308 -7.07 25.70 -0.09
CA GLU A 308 -5.71 25.17 -0.30
C GLU A 308 -4.67 26.30 -0.36
N GLU A 309 -4.96 27.37 -1.09
CA GLU A 309 -4.12 28.59 -1.18
C GLU A 309 -3.94 29.27 0.20
N LYS A 310 -4.88 29.08 1.13
CA LYS A 310 -4.79 29.54 2.54
C LYS A 310 -4.09 28.54 3.47
N GLY A 311 -3.52 27.45 2.94
CA GLY A 311 -2.74 26.47 3.69
C GLY A 311 -3.56 25.33 4.32
N VAL A 312 -4.77 25.08 3.83
CA VAL A 312 -5.53 23.85 4.16
C VAL A 312 -5.02 22.71 3.28
N GLU A 313 -4.74 21.54 3.85
CA GLU A 313 -4.38 20.35 3.06
C GLU A 313 -5.64 19.72 2.45
N VAL A 314 -5.80 19.78 1.12
CA VAL A 314 -6.95 19.21 0.41
C VAL A 314 -6.64 17.82 -0.11
N ILE A 315 -7.57 16.88 0.09
CA ILE A 315 -7.46 15.49 -0.35
C ILE A 315 -8.78 15.07 -1.03
N PHE A 316 -8.76 14.82 -2.33
CA PHE A 316 -9.92 14.24 -3.06
C PHE A 316 -9.95 12.72 -2.91
N ALA A 317 -11.12 12.10 -3.06
CA ALA A 317 -11.25 10.64 -2.89
C ALA A 317 -10.48 9.83 -3.95
N HIS A 318 -10.23 10.43 -5.12
CA HIS A 318 -9.45 9.85 -6.22
C HIS A 318 -8.04 10.48 -6.39
N ASP A 319 -7.51 11.13 -5.34
CA ASP A 319 -6.23 11.83 -5.40
C ASP A 319 -5.02 10.87 -5.39
N MET A 320 -4.71 10.34 -6.58
CA MET A 320 -3.51 9.53 -6.86
C MET A 320 -2.22 10.21 -6.40
N GLU A 321 -2.06 11.52 -6.64
CA GLU A 321 -0.82 12.24 -6.31
C GLU A 321 -0.62 12.31 -4.79
N TRP A 322 -1.71 12.55 -4.04
CA TRP A 322 -1.69 12.47 -2.58
C TRP A 322 -1.47 11.04 -2.08
N GLU A 323 -2.12 10.04 -2.68
CA GLU A 323 -1.93 8.63 -2.35
C GLU A 323 -0.47 8.16 -2.53
N GLU A 324 0.15 8.47 -3.66
CA GLU A 324 1.54 8.12 -3.97
C GLU A 324 2.50 8.82 -3.01
N LYS A 325 2.33 10.14 -2.84
CA LYS A 325 3.15 10.97 -1.93
C LYS A 325 3.08 10.51 -0.48
N ASN A 326 1.94 9.99 -0.04
CA ASN A 326 1.72 9.50 1.33
C ASN A 326 1.88 7.97 1.47
N GLY A 327 2.29 7.27 0.41
CA GLY A 327 2.66 5.86 0.44
C GLY A 327 1.51 4.87 0.57
N LEU A 328 0.30 5.27 0.16
CA LEU A 328 -0.92 4.46 0.18
C LEU A 328 -1.17 3.70 -1.13
N SER A 329 -0.43 4.05 -2.20
CA SER A 329 -0.51 3.48 -3.54
C SER A 329 -0.65 1.96 -3.57
N PHE A 330 -1.39 1.45 -4.56
CA PHE A 330 -1.63 0.03 -4.86
C PHE A 330 -0.39 -0.89 -4.77
N ASN A 331 0.82 -0.36 -4.95
CA ASN A 331 2.09 -1.08 -4.77
C ASN A 331 2.52 -1.35 -3.30
N HIS A 332 1.79 -0.81 -2.31
CA HIS A 332 2.17 -0.87 -0.89
C HIS A 332 1.21 -1.61 0.04
N LEU A 333 0.07 -2.08 -0.46
CA LEU A 333 -0.99 -2.66 0.36
C LEU A 333 -0.95 -4.20 0.45
N LYS A 334 0.24 -4.72 0.79
CA LYS A 334 0.37 -5.94 1.57
C LYS A 334 1.20 -5.63 2.81
N TYR A 335 0.76 -6.18 3.94
CA TYR A 335 1.32 -6.12 5.29
C TYR A 335 0.93 -4.91 6.17
N PRO A 336 0.59 -5.14 7.46
CA PRO A 336 0.05 -4.12 8.35
C PRO A 336 1.12 -3.39 9.18
N PHE A 337 0.72 -2.26 9.77
CA PHE A 337 1.37 -1.56 10.89
C PHE A 337 2.86 -1.15 10.79
N SER A 338 3.11 0.16 10.71
CA SER A 338 3.33 0.98 11.92
C SER A 338 3.80 2.39 11.54
N THR A 339 3.58 3.35 12.44
CA THR A 339 3.88 4.77 12.20
C THR A 339 5.38 5.05 12.13
N PHE A 340 5.87 5.44 10.95
CA PHE A 340 7.02 6.33 10.84
C PHE A 340 6.61 7.61 10.11
N SER A 341 6.40 8.68 10.90
CA SER A 341 6.11 10.01 10.37
C SER A 341 7.27 10.55 9.55
N SER A 342 6.98 11.00 8.34
CA SER A 342 7.86 11.84 7.51
C SER A 342 7.46 13.31 7.65
N SER A 343 7.60 13.88 8.87
CA SER A 343 7.40 15.31 9.10
C SER A 343 8.39 15.91 10.10
N THR A 344 9.68 15.75 9.83
CA THR A 344 10.74 16.57 10.47
C THR A 344 11.83 16.94 9.48
N MET A 345 11.69 18.10 8.83
CA MET A 345 12.83 19.00 8.66
C MET A 345 12.83 20.00 9.84
N ALA A 346 13.15 19.49 11.03
CA ALA A 346 13.33 20.30 12.24
C ALA A 346 14.30 19.68 13.27
N SER A 347 15.10 18.68 12.86
CA SER A 347 16.34 18.22 13.51
C SER A 347 16.84 16.99 12.75
N ASN A 348 18.14 16.91 12.43
CA ASN A 348 18.70 15.63 11.99
C ASN A 348 18.56 14.62 13.14
N PRO A 349 18.02 13.40 12.91
CA PRO A 349 17.97 12.37 13.94
C PRO A 349 19.39 12.06 14.42
N SER A 350 19.56 11.80 15.72
CA SER A 350 20.88 11.51 16.26
C SER A 350 21.40 10.17 15.73
N SER A 351 22.72 9.97 15.77
CA SER A 351 23.33 8.68 15.39
C SER A 351 22.78 7.52 16.24
N ASP A 352 22.39 7.80 17.48
CA ASP A 352 21.82 6.80 18.40
C ASP A 352 20.38 6.46 18.03
N ASP A 353 19.55 7.44 17.65
CA ASP A 353 18.18 7.20 17.14
C ASP A 353 18.19 6.32 15.86
N LEU A 354 19.14 6.59 14.96
CA LEU A 354 19.30 5.85 13.71
C LEU A 354 19.76 4.41 13.96
N LYS A 355 20.73 4.21 14.86
CA LYS A 355 21.16 2.88 15.27
C LYS A 355 20.03 2.12 15.98
N GLN A 356 19.29 2.77 16.87
CA GLN A 356 18.17 2.13 17.56
C GLN A 356 17.09 1.66 16.57
N ARG A 357 16.80 2.44 15.51
CA ARG A 357 15.91 2.00 14.43
C ARG A 357 16.43 0.78 13.66
N PHE A 358 17.74 0.68 13.43
CA PHE A 358 18.34 -0.53 12.87
C PHE A 358 18.12 -1.73 13.80
N ASP A 359 18.48 -1.59 15.08
CA ASP A 359 18.41 -2.65 16.09
C ASP A 359 16.97 -3.16 16.33
N THR A 360 15.93 -2.37 16.00
CA THR A 360 14.53 -2.82 16.07
C THR A 360 14.06 -3.70 14.89
N ILE A 361 14.80 -3.73 13.78
CA ILE A 361 14.40 -4.40 12.52
C ILE A 361 15.40 -5.51 12.14
N PHE A 362 16.67 -5.29 12.44
CA PHE A 362 17.79 -6.16 12.09
C PHE A 362 18.51 -6.63 13.35
N ASP A 363 19.20 -7.77 13.24
CA ASP A 363 20.06 -8.23 14.34
C ASP A 363 21.17 -7.19 14.56
N PRO A 364 21.36 -6.63 15.77
CA PRO A 364 22.38 -5.62 16.05
C PRO A 364 23.81 -6.04 15.65
N SER A 365 24.11 -7.35 15.59
CA SER A 365 25.40 -7.86 15.11
C SER A 365 25.64 -7.66 13.61
N THR A 366 24.59 -7.38 12.84
CA THR A 366 24.67 -7.07 11.39
C THR A 366 24.90 -5.58 11.09
N PHE A 367 25.00 -4.73 12.13
CA PHE A 367 25.30 -3.30 11.99
C PHE A 367 26.80 -3.06 11.70
N HIS A 368 27.22 -3.36 10.47
CA HIS A 368 28.59 -3.20 10.01
C HIS A 368 28.93 -1.76 9.59
N GLU A 369 30.21 -1.50 9.29
CA GLU A 369 30.75 -0.18 8.94
C GLU A 369 29.97 0.52 7.82
N GLY A 370 29.64 -0.19 6.73
CA GLY A 370 28.79 0.34 5.66
C GLY A 370 27.47 0.97 6.13
N TRP A 371 26.72 0.32 7.05
CA TRP A 371 25.51 0.88 7.66
C TRP A 371 25.82 2.08 8.56
N SER A 372 26.90 1.97 9.35
CA SER A 372 27.37 2.99 10.27
C SER A 372 27.74 4.30 9.54
N SER A 373 28.58 4.24 8.50
CA SER A 373 28.94 5.38 7.67
C SER A 373 27.76 5.91 6.87
N LEU A 374 26.88 5.04 6.35
CA LEU A 374 25.67 5.47 5.64
C LEU A 374 24.72 6.26 6.54
N SER A 375 24.55 5.85 7.80
CA SER A 375 23.71 6.55 8.78
C SER A 375 24.22 7.96 9.11
N ARG A 376 25.55 8.19 9.06
CA ARG A 376 26.15 9.52 9.27
C ARG A 376 26.15 10.38 8.02
N LEU A 377 26.51 9.81 6.86
CA LEU A 377 26.63 10.54 5.60
C LEU A 377 25.26 10.88 4.97
N SER A 378 24.25 10.02 5.11
CA SER A 378 22.90 10.26 4.58
C SER A 378 21.82 9.56 5.42
N PRO A 379 21.42 10.15 6.57
CA PRO A 379 20.31 9.65 7.39
C PRO A 379 19.02 9.33 6.62
N PRO A 380 18.55 10.14 5.64
CA PRO A 380 17.33 9.82 4.90
C PRO A 380 17.48 8.58 4.02
N PHE A 381 18.63 8.42 3.36
CA PHE A 381 18.88 7.26 2.51
C PHE A 381 19.10 6.00 3.36
N PHE A 382 19.81 6.10 4.48
CA PHE A 382 19.91 5.03 5.47
C PHE A 382 18.51 4.53 5.91
N LEU A 383 17.60 5.43 6.30
CA LEU A 383 16.24 5.08 6.70
C LEU A 383 15.43 4.42 5.56
N ALA A 384 15.59 4.89 4.32
CA ALA A 384 14.98 4.27 3.15
C ALA A 384 15.53 2.84 2.91
N SER A 385 16.84 2.66 3.06
CA SER A 385 17.50 1.35 2.96
C SER A 385 17.08 0.38 4.08
N LEU A 386 16.84 0.86 5.31
CA LEU A 386 16.22 0.04 6.36
C LEU A 386 14.82 -0.41 5.95
N ARG A 387 13.99 0.51 5.44
CA ARG A 387 12.63 0.19 4.99
C ARG A 387 12.66 -0.85 3.87
N LEU A 388 13.50 -0.68 2.86
CA LEU A 388 13.65 -1.63 1.75
C LEU A 388 14.03 -3.04 2.25
N SER A 389 15.09 -3.13 3.06
CA SER A 389 15.55 -4.40 3.65
C SER A 389 14.59 -5.02 4.67
N SER A 390 13.64 -4.25 5.20
CA SER A 390 12.63 -4.76 6.12
C SER A 390 11.47 -5.46 5.42
N VAL A 391 11.25 -5.22 4.12
CA VAL A 391 10.07 -5.74 3.40
C VAL A 391 10.04 -7.28 3.41
N PRO A 392 11.05 -8.02 2.90
CA PRO A 392 11.01 -9.49 2.89
C PRO A 392 10.80 -10.08 4.30
N LYS A 393 11.47 -9.52 5.30
CA LYS A 393 11.32 -9.93 6.71
C LYS A 393 9.90 -9.73 7.22
N THR A 394 9.27 -8.60 6.87
CA THR A 394 7.88 -8.31 7.25
C THR A 394 6.90 -9.22 6.52
N LYS A 395 7.20 -9.60 5.27
CA LYS A 395 6.37 -10.50 4.47
C LYS A 395 6.39 -11.94 4.97
N SER A 396 7.59 -12.46 5.26
CA SER A 396 7.79 -13.81 5.80
C SER A 396 7.06 -14.92 5.01
N HIS A 397 7.07 -14.85 3.67
CA HIS A 397 6.64 -15.97 2.82
C HIS A 397 7.67 -17.10 2.84
N LEU A 398 8.96 -16.76 2.93
CA LEU A 398 10.06 -17.67 3.21
C LEU A 398 10.38 -17.63 4.72
N THR A 399 10.94 -18.72 5.25
CA THR A 399 11.41 -18.71 6.65
C THR A 399 12.67 -17.83 6.79
N PRO A 400 12.99 -17.28 7.98
CA PRO A 400 14.22 -16.51 8.19
C PRO A 400 15.50 -17.25 7.76
N LYS A 401 15.52 -18.58 7.93
CA LYS A 401 16.58 -19.45 7.42
C LYS A 401 16.66 -19.42 5.89
N ASP A 402 15.54 -19.62 5.21
CA ASP A 402 15.47 -19.66 3.75
C ASP A 402 15.78 -18.28 3.14
N GLN A 403 15.34 -17.18 3.77
CA GLN A 403 15.72 -15.82 3.39
C GLN A 403 17.25 -15.63 3.44
N ALA A 404 17.90 -16.09 4.51
CA ALA A 404 19.36 -16.02 4.64
C ALA A 404 20.08 -16.88 3.59
N LEU A 405 19.57 -18.09 3.29
CA LEU A 405 20.11 -18.96 2.24
C LEU A 405 19.93 -18.36 0.82
N ILE A 406 18.83 -17.65 0.56
CA ILE A 406 18.60 -16.94 -0.71
C ILE A 406 19.53 -15.73 -0.86
N SER A 407 19.65 -14.88 0.15
CA SER A 407 20.60 -13.76 0.09
C SER A 407 22.05 -14.25 -0.02
N LEU A 408 22.41 -15.38 0.60
CA LEU A 408 23.70 -16.02 0.40
C LEU A 408 23.92 -16.45 -1.07
N ALA A 409 22.91 -16.97 -1.77
CA ALA A 409 23.02 -17.32 -3.18
C ALA A 409 23.37 -16.09 -4.04
N VAL A 410 22.74 -14.96 -3.77
CA VAL A 410 22.99 -13.68 -4.46
C VAL A 410 24.41 -13.18 -4.19
N ASP A 411 24.85 -13.16 -2.93
CA ASP A 411 26.17 -12.64 -2.56
C ASP A 411 27.34 -13.56 -2.91
N SER A 412 27.11 -14.87 -3.00
CA SER A 412 28.12 -15.86 -3.41
C SER A 412 28.14 -16.14 -4.92
N ALA A 413 27.17 -15.61 -5.69
CA ALA A 413 27.18 -15.71 -7.14
C ALA A 413 28.46 -15.09 -7.74
N ALA A 414 29.06 -15.78 -8.72
CA ALA A 414 30.32 -15.37 -9.34
C ALA A 414 30.28 -13.99 -10.03
N THR A 415 29.07 -13.51 -10.38
CA THR A 415 28.82 -12.18 -10.95
C THR A 415 28.78 -11.05 -9.90
N HIS A 416 28.78 -11.38 -8.60
CA HIS A 416 28.65 -10.40 -7.52
C HIS A 416 29.73 -10.52 -6.44
N LEU A 417 29.95 -11.72 -5.88
CA LEU A 417 31.01 -12.06 -4.91
C LEU A 417 31.17 -11.07 -3.74
N TYR A 418 30.07 -10.67 -3.11
CA TYR A 418 30.08 -9.67 -2.04
C TYR A 418 30.42 -10.30 -0.67
N VAL A 419 31.73 -10.42 -0.40
CA VAL A 419 32.28 -11.07 0.81
C VAL A 419 31.66 -10.62 2.15
N PRO A 420 31.36 -9.32 2.41
CA PRO A 420 30.69 -8.92 3.65
C PRO A 420 29.28 -9.51 3.77
N GLY A 421 28.52 -9.54 2.68
CA GLY A 421 27.19 -10.16 2.61
C GLY A 421 27.25 -11.68 2.79
N ILE A 422 28.17 -12.37 2.12
CA ILE A 422 28.44 -13.81 2.35
C ILE A 422 28.62 -14.10 3.85
N ARG A 423 29.42 -13.30 4.56
CA ARG A 423 29.65 -13.46 6.01
C ARG A 423 28.37 -13.22 6.82
N THR A 424 27.64 -12.15 6.54
CA THR A 424 26.37 -11.83 7.19
C THR A 424 25.35 -12.95 7.01
N HIS A 425 25.15 -13.44 5.79
CA HIS A 425 24.11 -14.41 5.48
C HIS A 425 24.46 -15.84 5.90
N VAL A 426 25.74 -16.25 5.87
CA VAL A 426 26.18 -17.50 6.52
C VAL A 426 25.91 -17.44 8.04
N SER A 427 26.25 -16.33 8.68
CA SER A 427 26.03 -16.17 10.13
C SER A 427 24.53 -16.19 10.47
N ALA A 428 23.70 -15.51 9.68
CA ALA A 428 22.25 -15.51 9.85
C ALA A 428 21.64 -16.90 9.62
N ALA A 429 22.03 -17.61 8.55
CA ALA A 429 21.53 -18.95 8.27
C ALA A 429 21.86 -19.93 9.42
N LEU A 430 23.10 -19.93 9.94
CA LEU A 430 23.50 -20.74 11.08
C LEU A 430 22.68 -20.41 12.34
N LYS A 431 22.42 -19.12 12.61
CA LYS A 431 21.62 -18.68 13.76
C LYS A 431 20.18 -19.18 13.68
N GLU A 432 19.59 -19.17 12.49
CA GLU A 432 18.24 -19.70 12.22
C GLU A 432 18.22 -21.23 12.00
N GLY A 433 19.30 -21.93 12.37
CA GLY A 433 19.36 -23.39 12.40
C GLY A 433 19.68 -24.09 11.08
N ALA A 434 20.24 -23.38 10.09
CA ALA A 434 20.78 -24.02 8.90
C ALA A 434 21.99 -24.90 9.24
N THR A 435 22.04 -26.08 8.63
CA THR A 435 23.20 -26.96 8.68
C THR A 435 24.31 -26.46 7.75
N ILE A 436 25.55 -26.88 8.03
CA ILE A 436 26.68 -26.66 7.12
C ILE A 436 26.40 -27.29 5.74
N HIS A 437 25.68 -28.42 5.69
CA HIS A 437 25.31 -29.07 4.43
C HIS A 437 24.38 -28.21 3.58
N GLU A 438 23.35 -27.58 4.16
CA GLU A 438 22.46 -26.64 3.45
C GLU A 438 23.23 -25.42 2.93
N ILE A 439 24.11 -24.83 3.76
CA ILE A 439 24.90 -23.65 3.39
C ILE A 439 25.87 -23.97 2.24
N ILE A 440 26.60 -25.08 2.32
CA ILE A 440 27.51 -25.52 1.24
C ILE A 440 26.74 -25.85 -0.03
N GLU A 441 25.53 -26.42 0.07
CA GLU A 441 24.69 -26.70 -1.10
C GLU A 441 24.23 -25.43 -1.82
N VAL A 442 23.96 -24.32 -1.10
CA VAL A 442 23.75 -23.01 -1.76
C VAL A 442 24.96 -22.59 -2.57
N ILE A 443 26.18 -22.78 -2.06
CA ILE A 443 27.41 -22.44 -2.78
C ILE A 443 27.62 -23.35 -4.00
N GLU A 444 27.40 -24.66 -3.87
CA GLU A 444 27.44 -25.61 -4.98
C GLU A 444 26.45 -25.22 -6.10
N LEU A 445 25.21 -24.91 -5.75
CA LEU A 445 24.17 -24.47 -6.69
C LEU A 445 24.56 -23.15 -7.38
N SER A 446 25.00 -22.15 -6.61
CA SER A 446 25.41 -20.83 -7.11
C SER A 446 26.66 -20.89 -7.99
N SER A 447 27.52 -21.88 -7.77
CA SER A 447 28.70 -22.13 -8.61
C SER A 447 28.34 -22.68 -10.00
N THR A 448 27.10 -23.14 -10.23
CA THR A 448 26.68 -23.61 -11.56
C THR A 448 26.46 -22.49 -12.58
N LEU A 449 26.33 -21.23 -12.13
CA LEU A 449 26.10 -20.03 -12.95
C LEU A 449 27.06 -19.92 -14.16
N GLY A 450 28.33 -20.33 -13.98
CA GLY A 450 29.35 -20.25 -15.04
C GLY A 450 28.98 -20.97 -16.35
N ILE A 451 28.05 -21.93 -16.32
CA ILE A 451 27.61 -22.64 -17.53
C ILE A 451 26.86 -21.77 -18.54
N HIS A 452 26.35 -20.61 -18.11
CA HIS A 452 25.67 -19.67 -19.01
C HIS A 452 26.60 -19.13 -20.10
N ALA A 453 27.92 -19.19 -19.91
CA ALA A 453 28.90 -18.98 -20.97
C ALA A 453 28.72 -19.97 -22.14
N CYS A 454 28.47 -21.25 -21.85
CA CYS A 454 28.17 -22.27 -22.86
C CYS A 454 26.74 -22.12 -23.41
N ASN A 455 25.74 -21.85 -22.55
CA ASN A 455 24.34 -21.75 -23.00
C ASN A 455 24.07 -20.52 -23.90
N ILE A 456 24.91 -19.49 -23.86
CA ILE A 456 24.88 -18.35 -24.79
C ILE A 456 25.91 -18.55 -25.92
N GLY A 457 27.15 -18.90 -25.57
CA GLY A 457 28.27 -18.94 -26.51
C GLY A 457 28.22 -20.10 -27.52
N VAL A 458 27.67 -21.27 -27.14
CA VAL A 458 27.58 -22.40 -28.06
C VAL A 458 26.55 -22.17 -29.17
N PRO A 459 25.30 -21.73 -28.90
CA PRO A 459 24.38 -21.35 -29.97
C PRO A 459 24.95 -20.29 -30.93
N LEU A 460 25.62 -19.26 -30.40
CA LEU A 460 26.29 -18.24 -31.23
C LEU A 460 27.43 -18.82 -32.08
N LEU A 461 28.21 -19.76 -31.54
CA LEU A 461 29.23 -20.48 -32.31
C LEU A 461 28.60 -21.31 -33.43
N VAL A 462 27.45 -21.95 -33.17
CA VAL A 462 26.70 -22.70 -34.20
C VAL A 462 26.17 -21.76 -35.29
N GLU A 463 25.66 -20.58 -34.95
CA GLU A 463 25.26 -19.55 -35.92
C GLU A 463 26.45 -19.17 -36.83
N VAL A 464 27.60 -18.81 -36.25
CA VAL A 464 28.82 -18.48 -37.01
C VAL A 464 29.32 -19.65 -37.86
N LEU A 465 29.28 -20.89 -37.35
CA LEU A 465 29.66 -22.07 -38.13
C LEU A 465 28.70 -22.32 -39.30
N LYS A 466 27.40 -22.00 -39.17
CA LYS A 466 26.45 -22.06 -40.29
C LYS A 466 26.73 -20.97 -41.33
N GLU A 467 27.01 -19.74 -40.91
CA GLU A 467 27.37 -18.63 -41.79
C GLU A 467 28.63 -18.92 -42.61
N GLU A 468 29.64 -19.55 -41.99
CA GLU A 468 30.88 -19.97 -42.64
C GLU A 468 30.75 -21.26 -43.47
N GLY A 469 29.58 -21.91 -43.50
CA GLY A 469 29.38 -23.18 -44.21
C GLY A 469 30.11 -24.38 -43.59
N ARG A 470 30.35 -24.33 -42.28
CA ARG A 470 31.14 -25.29 -41.47
C ARG A 470 30.31 -26.05 -40.43
N TYR A 471 28.99 -25.99 -40.51
CA TYR A 471 28.07 -26.72 -39.64
C TYR A 471 27.09 -27.56 -40.47
N GLU A 472 26.93 -28.82 -40.13
CA GLU A 472 25.95 -29.73 -40.74
C GLU A 472 24.73 -29.86 -39.83
N GLU A 473 23.55 -29.47 -40.32
CA GLU A 473 22.30 -29.62 -39.56
C GLU A 473 21.79 -31.07 -39.57
N GLY A 474 21.09 -31.46 -38.51
CA GLY A 474 20.39 -32.74 -38.44
C GLY A 474 21.27 -33.96 -38.12
N GLN A 475 22.50 -33.76 -37.64
CA GLN A 475 23.30 -34.86 -37.09
C GLN A 475 22.62 -35.44 -35.83
N GLU A 476 22.29 -36.73 -35.89
CA GLU A 476 21.78 -37.50 -34.76
C GLU A 476 22.87 -37.65 -33.68
N PHE A 477 22.45 -37.77 -32.42
CA PHE A 477 23.37 -38.05 -31.32
C PHE A 477 23.94 -39.46 -31.43
N ASN A 478 25.23 -39.62 -31.10
CA ASN A 478 25.83 -40.94 -30.95
C ASN A 478 25.39 -41.60 -29.61
N GLU A 479 25.76 -42.88 -29.41
CA GLU A 479 25.37 -43.66 -28.21
C GLU A 479 25.81 -43.01 -26.89
N GLU A 480 26.97 -42.34 -26.88
CA GLU A 480 27.49 -41.63 -25.69
C GLU A 480 26.68 -40.36 -25.40
N GLN A 481 26.35 -39.60 -26.44
CA GLN A 481 25.56 -38.38 -26.33
C GLN A 481 24.11 -38.67 -25.90
N GLU A 482 23.42 -39.66 -26.47
CA GLU A 482 22.09 -40.04 -26.00
C GLU A 482 22.12 -40.49 -24.53
N LYS A 483 23.14 -41.27 -24.13
CA LYS A 483 23.31 -41.65 -22.72
C LYS A 483 23.51 -40.44 -21.80
N LEU A 484 24.34 -39.47 -22.18
CA LEU A 484 24.54 -38.23 -21.40
C LEU A 484 23.25 -37.39 -21.30
N LYS A 485 22.45 -37.34 -22.36
CA LYS A 485 21.14 -36.68 -22.42
C LYS A 485 20.09 -37.37 -21.53
N GLU A 486 20.02 -38.70 -21.57
CA GLU A 486 19.19 -39.49 -20.67
C GLU A 486 19.59 -39.27 -19.20
N GLU A 487 20.88 -39.33 -18.90
CA GLU A 487 21.42 -39.15 -17.55
C GLU A 487 21.18 -37.72 -17.02
N PHE A 488 21.34 -36.69 -17.86
CA PHE A 488 20.97 -35.32 -17.54
C PHE A 488 19.48 -35.20 -17.22
N THR A 489 18.63 -35.73 -18.10
CA THR A 489 17.18 -35.65 -17.95
C THR A 489 16.72 -36.35 -16.67
N GLN A 490 17.31 -37.50 -16.33
CA GLN A 490 17.02 -38.23 -15.11
C GLN A 490 17.48 -37.49 -13.83
N LYS A 491 18.69 -36.92 -13.83
CA LYS A 491 19.26 -36.26 -12.64
C LYS A 491 18.73 -34.85 -12.39
N ARG A 492 18.44 -34.09 -13.46
CA ARG A 492 17.98 -32.69 -13.39
C ARG A 492 16.47 -32.53 -13.53
N GLY A 493 15.75 -33.56 -13.99
CA GLY A 493 14.29 -33.56 -14.13
C GLY A 493 13.74 -32.79 -15.34
N TYR A 494 14.61 -32.33 -16.24
CA TYR A 494 14.21 -31.64 -17.48
C TYR A 494 15.25 -31.83 -18.60
N TRP A 495 14.82 -31.62 -19.84
CA TRP A 495 15.67 -31.41 -21.02
C TRP A 495 15.27 -30.10 -21.70
N HIS A 496 16.22 -29.42 -22.35
CA HIS A 496 15.95 -28.19 -23.10
C HIS A 496 16.86 -28.09 -24.32
N VAL A 497 16.34 -27.54 -25.42
CA VAL A 497 17.02 -27.50 -26.74
C VAL A 497 18.39 -26.79 -26.72
N PHE A 498 18.61 -25.82 -25.82
CA PHE A 498 19.90 -25.13 -25.70
C PHE A 498 21.05 -26.04 -25.20
N TRP A 499 20.74 -27.23 -24.67
CA TRP A 499 21.76 -28.23 -24.32
C TRP A 499 22.22 -29.05 -25.52
N GLU A 500 21.44 -29.12 -26.61
CA GLU A 500 21.73 -30.05 -27.69
C GLU A 500 23.02 -29.72 -28.42
N ASP A 501 23.22 -28.47 -28.83
CA ASP A 501 24.41 -28.07 -29.58
C ASP A 501 25.68 -28.12 -28.72
N PHE A 502 25.57 -27.89 -27.41
CA PHE A 502 26.68 -28.07 -26.48
C PHE A 502 27.03 -29.56 -26.33
N LEU A 503 26.05 -30.45 -26.20
CA LEU A 503 26.28 -31.89 -26.20
C LEU A 503 26.81 -32.42 -27.55
N ARG A 504 26.42 -31.83 -28.69
CA ARG A 504 26.99 -32.15 -30.01
C ARG A 504 28.47 -31.77 -30.11
N LEU A 505 28.81 -30.56 -29.67
CA LEU A 505 30.14 -29.97 -29.88
C LEU A 505 31.18 -30.36 -28.83
N ASP A 506 30.78 -30.59 -27.58
CA ASP A 506 31.70 -30.98 -26.49
C ASP A 506 31.00 -31.89 -25.45
N PRO A 507 30.85 -33.20 -25.77
CA PRO A 507 30.25 -34.16 -24.85
C PRO A 507 31.10 -34.42 -23.59
N GLU A 508 32.42 -34.24 -23.65
CA GLU A 508 33.31 -34.41 -22.50
C GLU A 508 33.06 -33.31 -21.46
N PHE A 509 33.07 -32.04 -21.88
CA PHE A 509 32.78 -30.92 -20.99
C PHE A 509 31.31 -30.91 -20.53
N PHE A 510 30.37 -31.35 -21.39
CA PHE A 510 28.98 -31.56 -20.99
C PHE A 510 28.86 -32.62 -19.87
N GLY A 511 29.55 -33.76 -20.01
CA GLY A 511 29.57 -34.82 -19.01
C GLY A 511 30.16 -34.36 -17.67
N ALA A 512 31.27 -33.62 -17.71
CA ALA A 512 31.88 -33.02 -16.53
C ALA A 512 30.95 -32.01 -15.84
N TYR A 513 30.26 -31.15 -16.60
CA TYR A 513 29.27 -30.22 -16.05
C TYR A 513 28.04 -30.95 -15.48
N LEU A 514 27.60 -32.05 -16.12
CA LEU A 514 26.51 -32.88 -15.60
C LEU A 514 26.89 -33.48 -14.24
N GLU A 515 28.10 -34.03 -14.08
CA GLU A 515 28.58 -34.51 -12.78
C GLU A 515 28.57 -33.38 -11.74
N PHE A 516 29.24 -32.27 -12.04
CA PHE A 516 29.35 -31.11 -11.16
C PHE A 516 27.99 -30.56 -10.70
N SER A 517 27.09 -30.29 -11.64
CA SER A 517 25.77 -29.71 -11.35
C SER A 517 24.77 -30.69 -10.72
N SER A 518 25.06 -31.99 -10.76
CA SER A 518 24.24 -33.02 -10.10
C SER A 518 24.58 -33.21 -8.62
N VAL A 519 25.74 -32.75 -8.14
CA VAL A 519 26.17 -32.95 -6.74
C VAL A 519 25.10 -32.52 -5.72
N PRO A 520 24.50 -31.30 -5.78
CA PRO A 520 23.38 -30.92 -4.91
C PRO A 520 22.19 -31.88 -4.96
N TRP A 521 21.92 -32.49 -6.11
CA TRP A 521 20.74 -33.31 -6.38
C TRP A 521 20.92 -34.78 -6.01
N THR A 522 22.17 -35.29 -5.97
CA THR A 522 22.43 -36.73 -5.78
C THR A 522 23.32 -37.07 -4.59
N LYS A 523 24.01 -36.09 -3.99
CA LYS A 523 24.89 -36.36 -2.82
C LYS A 523 24.09 -36.88 -1.63
N GLU A 524 24.73 -37.73 -0.84
CA GLU A 524 24.10 -38.33 0.34
C GLU A 524 24.27 -37.42 1.56
N VAL A 525 23.16 -36.98 2.14
CA VAL A 525 23.10 -36.22 3.41
C VAL A 525 22.08 -36.89 4.31
N ASP A 526 22.44 -37.14 5.57
CA ASP A 526 21.59 -37.80 6.58
C ASP A 526 20.91 -39.11 6.08
N GLY A 527 21.66 -39.91 5.30
CA GLY A 527 21.20 -41.17 4.71
C GLY A 527 20.24 -41.04 3.53
N LYS A 528 20.11 -39.84 2.93
CA LYS A 528 19.26 -39.57 1.76
C LYS A 528 20.08 -39.05 0.58
N LYS A 529 19.95 -39.69 -0.58
CA LYS A 529 20.61 -39.30 -1.84
C LYS A 529 19.80 -38.23 -2.59
N GLN A 530 19.72 -37.04 -2.01
CA GLN A 530 18.97 -35.91 -2.57
C GLN A 530 19.57 -34.53 -2.22
N GLY A 531 20.75 -34.49 -1.58
CA GLY A 531 21.26 -33.30 -0.89
C GLY A 531 20.49 -32.95 0.39
N ALA A 532 20.84 -31.80 0.96
CA ALA A 532 20.27 -31.23 2.17
C ALA A 532 19.05 -30.34 1.89
N LEU A 533 19.06 -29.59 0.78
CA LEU A 533 17.97 -28.67 0.43
C LEU A 533 16.81 -29.40 -0.26
N SER A 534 15.58 -28.94 -0.03
CA SER A 534 14.42 -29.43 -0.80
C SER A 534 14.52 -29.05 -2.29
N PRO A 535 13.93 -29.81 -3.23
CA PRO A 535 13.88 -29.45 -4.65
C PRO A 535 13.36 -28.04 -4.90
N LYS A 536 12.30 -27.64 -4.19
CA LYS A 536 11.78 -26.25 -4.21
C LYS A 536 12.88 -25.24 -3.87
N MET A 537 13.61 -25.47 -2.77
CA MET A 537 14.65 -24.56 -2.30
C MET A 537 15.83 -24.46 -3.27
N LYS A 538 16.22 -25.58 -3.90
CA LYS A 538 17.25 -25.59 -4.95
C LYS A 538 16.87 -24.70 -6.14
N GLU A 539 15.63 -24.79 -6.61
CA GLU A 539 15.13 -23.99 -7.72
C GLU A 539 14.97 -22.50 -7.35
N LEU A 540 14.61 -22.19 -6.10
CA LEU A 540 14.59 -20.80 -5.59
C LEU A 540 16.00 -20.20 -5.49
N VAL A 541 17.02 -21.00 -5.15
CA VAL A 541 18.43 -20.58 -5.18
C VAL A 541 18.89 -20.23 -6.61
N TYR A 542 18.53 -21.06 -7.60
CA TYR A 542 18.79 -20.73 -9.00
C TYR A 542 18.08 -19.43 -9.44
N CYS A 543 16.80 -19.26 -9.06
CA CYS A 543 16.06 -18.01 -9.31
C CYS A 543 16.75 -16.78 -8.70
N ALA A 544 17.37 -16.92 -7.53
CA ALA A 544 17.98 -15.80 -6.80
C ALA A 544 19.16 -15.19 -7.56
N PHE A 545 20.10 -16.01 -8.05
CA PHE A 545 21.24 -15.48 -8.80
C PHE A 545 20.90 -15.12 -10.25
N ASP A 546 19.91 -15.79 -10.89
CA ASP A 546 19.46 -15.40 -12.24
C ASP A 546 18.67 -14.08 -12.23
N ALA A 547 17.98 -13.76 -11.13
CA ALA A 547 17.30 -12.48 -10.93
C ALA A 547 18.23 -11.36 -10.43
N ALA A 548 19.43 -11.67 -9.96
CA ALA A 548 20.38 -10.66 -9.47
C ALA A 548 20.70 -9.66 -10.59
N SER A 549 20.70 -8.36 -10.26
CA SER A 549 20.96 -7.29 -11.25
C SER A 549 22.38 -7.30 -11.84
N THR A 550 23.28 -8.12 -11.27
CA THR A 550 24.62 -8.43 -11.80
C THR A 550 24.61 -9.50 -12.89
N HIS A 551 23.48 -10.17 -13.14
CA HIS A 551 23.37 -11.30 -14.07
C HIS A 551 22.15 -11.23 -15.00
N LEU A 552 20.94 -11.10 -14.44
CA LEU A 552 19.66 -10.95 -15.18
C LEU A 552 19.43 -11.98 -16.30
N TYR A 553 19.74 -13.25 -16.06
CA TYR A 553 19.65 -14.31 -17.08
C TYR A 553 18.22 -14.83 -17.24
N VAL A 554 17.43 -14.12 -18.04
CA VAL A 554 15.99 -14.37 -18.29
C VAL A 554 15.65 -15.83 -18.69
N PRO A 555 16.43 -16.55 -19.54
CA PRO A 555 16.11 -17.92 -19.92
C PRO A 555 16.17 -18.89 -18.73
N GLY A 556 17.23 -18.81 -17.92
CA GLY A 556 17.39 -19.59 -16.69
C GLY A 556 16.33 -19.22 -15.66
N LEU A 557 16.15 -17.93 -15.39
CA LEU A 557 15.15 -17.44 -14.43
C LEU A 557 13.74 -17.99 -14.74
N LYS A 558 13.32 -17.95 -16.00
CA LYS A 558 12.01 -18.46 -16.43
C LYS A 558 11.88 -19.97 -16.26
N LEU A 559 12.94 -20.73 -16.53
CA LEU A 559 12.99 -22.18 -16.33
C LEU A 559 12.91 -22.53 -14.84
N HIS A 560 13.72 -21.89 -14.01
CA HIS A 560 13.80 -22.15 -12.58
C HIS A 560 12.53 -21.70 -11.84
N MET A 561 11.88 -20.59 -12.26
CA MET A 561 10.55 -20.24 -11.77
C MET A 561 9.51 -21.33 -12.09
N LYS A 562 9.52 -21.88 -13.30
CA LYS A 562 8.60 -22.97 -13.69
C LYS A 562 8.85 -24.23 -12.85
N ASN A 563 10.10 -24.59 -12.61
CA ASN A 563 10.45 -25.75 -11.79
C ASN A 563 10.08 -25.53 -10.31
N ALA A 564 10.37 -24.35 -9.75
CA ALA A 564 10.00 -23.99 -8.38
C ALA A 564 8.48 -24.11 -8.15
N LEU A 565 7.66 -23.57 -9.07
CA LEU A 565 6.20 -23.75 -9.05
C LEU A 565 5.80 -25.24 -9.15
N GLY A 566 6.49 -26.02 -9.98
CA GLY A 566 6.30 -27.47 -10.10
C GLY A 566 6.59 -28.24 -8.81
N TYR A 567 7.54 -27.78 -8.00
CA TYR A 567 7.83 -28.30 -6.66
C TYR A 567 7.02 -27.62 -5.54
N GLY A 568 5.96 -26.89 -5.88
CA GLY A 568 5.01 -26.31 -4.93
C GLY A 568 5.44 -24.97 -4.30
N ALA A 569 6.35 -24.22 -4.94
CA ALA A 569 6.51 -22.80 -4.60
C ALA A 569 5.24 -22.02 -4.94
N THR A 570 4.94 -21.04 -4.10
CA THR A 570 3.91 -20.04 -4.34
C THR A 570 4.48 -18.88 -5.18
N PRO A 571 3.65 -18.13 -5.92
CA PRO A 571 4.08 -16.89 -6.55
C PRO A 571 4.64 -15.87 -5.53
N GLN A 572 4.18 -15.94 -4.28
CA GLN A 572 4.62 -15.06 -3.20
C GLN A 572 6.04 -15.36 -2.73
N GLU A 573 6.41 -16.64 -2.57
CA GLU A 573 7.80 -17.04 -2.27
C GLU A 573 8.75 -16.63 -3.40
N ILE A 574 8.34 -16.78 -4.66
CA ILE A 574 9.15 -16.36 -5.81
C ILE A 574 9.33 -14.83 -5.82
N VAL A 575 8.28 -14.05 -5.55
CA VAL A 575 8.40 -12.58 -5.41
C VAL A 575 9.32 -12.21 -4.25
N GLU A 576 9.28 -12.92 -3.12
CA GLU A 576 10.17 -12.66 -2.00
C GLU A 576 11.65 -12.97 -2.35
N VAL A 577 11.93 -13.98 -3.18
CA VAL A 577 13.27 -14.19 -3.76
C VAL A 577 13.72 -13.00 -4.62
N LEU A 578 12.84 -12.44 -5.45
CA LEU A 578 13.16 -11.24 -6.26
C LEU A 578 13.42 -10.01 -5.38
N GLU A 579 12.68 -9.85 -4.28
CA GLU A 579 12.90 -8.78 -3.30
C GLU A 579 14.25 -8.94 -2.58
N LEU A 580 14.59 -10.15 -2.17
CA LEU A 580 15.89 -10.45 -1.55
C LEU A 580 17.06 -10.22 -2.53
N ALA A 581 16.92 -10.61 -3.80
CA ALA A 581 17.90 -10.32 -4.85
C ALA A 581 18.05 -8.80 -5.09
N THR A 582 16.97 -8.03 -5.01
CA THR A 582 17.00 -6.58 -5.17
C THR A 582 17.83 -5.88 -4.08
N LEU A 583 17.96 -6.46 -2.88
CA LEU A 583 18.75 -5.87 -1.79
C LEU A 583 20.24 -5.74 -2.09
N LEU A 584 20.78 -6.46 -3.09
CA LEU A 584 22.18 -6.32 -3.52
C LEU A 584 22.53 -4.88 -3.96
N SER A 585 21.52 -4.11 -4.38
CA SER A 585 21.66 -2.67 -4.70
C SER A 585 22.19 -1.82 -3.53
N LEU A 586 21.99 -2.25 -2.28
CA LEU A 586 22.52 -1.57 -1.10
C LEU A 586 24.04 -1.72 -0.96
N HIS A 587 24.65 -2.73 -1.60
CA HIS A 587 26.08 -3.01 -1.50
C HIS A 587 26.91 -1.88 -2.13
N THR A 588 26.38 -1.16 -3.11
CA THR A 588 26.95 0.10 -3.63
C THR A 588 27.16 1.11 -2.50
N ALA A 589 26.16 1.31 -1.64
CA ALA A 589 26.25 2.24 -0.51
C ALA A 589 27.15 1.70 0.61
N HIS A 590 27.07 0.40 0.91
CA HIS A 590 27.86 -0.23 1.97
C HIS A 590 29.38 -0.22 1.69
N VAL A 591 29.78 -0.28 0.41
CA VAL A 591 31.18 -0.15 -0.01
C VAL A 591 31.61 1.32 -0.11
N ALA A 592 30.77 2.19 -0.70
CA ALA A 592 31.15 3.57 -0.95
C ALA A 592 31.18 4.44 0.32
N ALA A 593 30.21 4.27 1.24
CA ALA A 593 30.06 5.17 2.39
C ALA A 593 31.28 5.20 3.32
N PRO A 594 31.92 4.08 3.71
CA PRO A 594 33.14 4.11 4.52
C PRO A 594 34.31 4.82 3.83
N ILE A 595 34.50 4.57 2.52
CA ILE A 595 35.56 5.18 1.71
C ILE A 595 35.37 6.70 1.60
N ILE A 596 34.12 7.16 1.39
CA ILE A 596 33.78 8.59 1.38
C ILE A 596 34.09 9.22 2.73
N GLU A 597 33.73 8.57 3.84
CA GLU A 597 34.00 9.07 5.19
C GLU A 597 35.50 9.11 5.52
N GLU A 598 36.28 8.12 5.07
CA GLU A 598 37.74 8.13 5.14
C GLU A 598 38.34 9.33 4.39
N LEU A 599 38.08 9.45 3.09
CA LEU A 599 38.69 10.49 2.25
C LEU A 599 38.26 11.92 2.63
N VAL A 600 37.04 12.12 3.14
CA VAL A 600 36.60 13.42 3.68
C VAL A 600 37.39 13.78 4.94
N ARG A 601 37.61 12.83 5.87
CA ARG A 601 38.41 13.07 7.08
C ARG A 601 39.87 13.40 6.74
N GLU A 602 40.45 12.72 5.74
CA GLU A 602 41.80 13.04 5.25
C GLU A 602 41.87 14.45 4.63
N HIS A 603 40.90 14.81 3.78
CA HIS A 603 40.83 16.13 3.16
C HIS A 603 40.72 17.25 4.20
N ASP A 604 39.82 17.12 5.18
CA ASP A 604 39.65 18.10 6.25
C ASP A 604 40.90 18.21 7.13
N ALA A 605 41.57 17.09 7.41
CA ALA A 605 42.82 17.06 8.16
C ALA A 605 44.01 17.65 7.38
N GLU A 606 44.00 17.62 6.05
CA GLU A 606 44.96 18.36 5.22
C GLU A 606 44.66 19.87 5.19
N LYS A 607 43.38 20.23 5.08
CA LYS A 607 42.94 21.62 5.04
C LYS A 607 43.29 22.34 6.35
N ALA A 608 43.02 21.70 7.49
CA ALA A 608 43.38 22.20 8.82
C ALA A 608 44.91 22.26 9.11
N LYS A 609 45.77 21.77 8.20
CA LYS A 609 47.23 21.96 8.24
C LYS A 609 47.73 23.08 7.30
N LYS A 610 46.85 23.60 6.44
CA LYS A 610 47.12 24.66 5.45
C LYS A 610 46.56 26.01 5.90
N GLU A 611 45.56 26.00 6.79
CA GLU A 611 45.03 27.12 7.58
C GLU A 611 45.86 27.34 8.87
#